data_AF-A0A1Y5HU84-F1
#
_entry.id   AF-A0A1Y5HU84-F1
#
_cell.length_a   1.000
_cell.length_b   1.000
_cell.length_c   1.000
_cell.angle_alpha   90.00
_cell.angle_beta   90.00
_cell.angle_gamma   90.00
#
_symmetry.space_group_name_H-M   'P 1'
#
loop_
_entity.id
_entity.type
_entity.pdbx_description
1 polymer ?
#
loop_
_entity_poly.entity_id
_entity_poly.type
_entity_poly.pdbx_seq_one_letter_code
_entity_poly.pdbx_strand_id
1 'polypeptide(L)'
;LLVDFINQQLAEGLALEKAVIQAAAVRAKPIILTGVAAMTGAFFILDDPIFNGLAISLIFGILVSTLMTLILIPLLFFVLKSRKLSQSAT
;
A
#
# COMPACT_ATOMS: atom_id res chain seq x y z
N LEU A 1 -16.27 -5.43 1.54
CA LEU A 1 -15.64 -4.16 1.07
C LEU A 1 -14.85 -4.33 -0.24
N LEU A 2 -13.73 -5.07 -0.29
CA LEU A 2 -12.93 -5.17 -1.53
C LEU A 2 -13.59 -6.03 -2.62
N VAL A 3 -14.27 -7.12 -2.21
CA VAL A 3 -15.06 -7.99 -3.11
C VAL A 3 -16.30 -7.25 -3.63
N ASP A 4 -16.98 -6.49 -2.77
CA ASP A 4 -18.16 -5.69 -3.16
C ASP A 4 -17.79 -4.60 -4.16
N PHE A 5 -16.68 -3.89 -3.95
CA PHE A 5 -16.21 -2.84 -4.86
C PHE A 5 -15.78 -3.39 -6.23
N ILE A 6 -15.24 -4.61 -6.27
CA ILE A 6 -14.89 -5.31 -7.50
C ILE A 6 -16.15 -5.77 -8.24
N ASN A 7 -17.13 -6.34 -7.53
CA ASN A 7 -18.40 -6.75 -8.12
C ASN A 7 -19.20 -5.55 -8.66
N GLN A 8 -19.17 -4.42 -7.96
CA GLN A 8 -19.87 -3.20 -8.36
C GLN A 8 -19.21 -2.53 -9.58
N GLN A 9 -17.87 -2.47 -9.63
CA GLN A 9 -17.16 -1.99 -10.83
C GLN A 9 -17.25 -2.96 -12.01
N LEU A 10 -17.32 -4.27 -11.79
CA LEU A 10 -17.64 -5.22 -12.87
C LEU A 10 -19.05 -5.00 -13.42
N ALA A 11 -20.03 -4.75 -12.53
CA ALA A 11 -21.41 -4.47 -12.93
C ALA A 11 -21.53 -3.15 -13.71
N GLU A 12 -20.64 -2.18 -13.46
CA GLU A 12 -20.50 -0.94 -14.23
C GLU A 12 -19.66 -1.08 -15.53
N GLY A 13 -19.19 -2.29 -15.85
CA GLY A 13 -18.43 -2.57 -17.07
C GLY A 13 -16.97 -2.11 -17.05
N LEU A 14 -16.43 -1.75 -15.89
CA LEU A 14 -15.04 -1.31 -15.74
C LEU A 14 -14.06 -2.47 -15.89
N ALA A 15 -13.01 -2.24 -16.68
CA ALA A 15 -11.92 -3.19 -16.84
C ALA A 15 -11.35 -3.58 -15.47
N LEU A 16 -11.25 -4.88 -15.27
CA LEU A 16 -10.82 -5.54 -14.05
C LEU A 16 -9.52 -4.94 -13.46
N GLU A 17 -8.64 -4.45 -14.34
CA GLU A 17 -7.37 -3.77 -14.07
C GLU A 17 -7.55 -2.38 -13.45
N LYS A 18 -8.47 -1.55 -13.94
CA LYS A 18 -8.79 -0.24 -13.35
C LYS A 18 -9.36 -0.36 -11.94
N ALA A 19 -10.21 -1.37 -11.71
CA ALA A 19 -10.77 -1.64 -10.39
C ALA A 19 -9.68 -2.01 -9.36
N VAL A 20 -8.61 -2.72 -9.79
CA VAL A 20 -7.45 -3.01 -8.94
C VAL A 20 -6.73 -1.73 -8.55
N ILE A 21 -6.41 -0.91 -9.56
CA ILE A 21 -5.60 0.29 -9.39
C ILE A 21 -6.32 1.25 -8.45
N GLN A 22 -7.64 1.42 -8.61
CA GLN A 22 -8.43 2.23 -7.69
C GLN A 22 -8.45 1.65 -6.26
N ALA A 23 -8.67 0.34 -6.11
CA ALA A 23 -8.67 -0.28 -4.78
C ALA A 23 -7.30 -0.16 -4.07
N ALA A 24 -6.20 -0.26 -4.83
CA ALA A 24 -4.85 -0.04 -4.33
C ALA A 24 -4.62 1.44 -3.95
N ALA A 25 -5.06 2.38 -4.80
CA ALA A 25 -4.92 3.82 -4.57
C ALA A 25 -5.67 4.30 -3.32
N VAL A 26 -6.87 3.77 -3.06
CA VAL A 26 -7.68 4.13 -1.88
C VAL A 26 -6.97 3.76 -0.57
N ARG A 27 -6.13 2.71 -0.56
CA ARG A 27 -5.35 2.33 0.62
C ARG A 27 -3.98 3.01 0.71
N ALA A 28 -3.37 3.31 -0.43
CA ALA A 28 -2.07 3.99 -0.47
C ALA A 28 -2.09 5.35 0.25
N LYS A 29 -3.15 6.14 0.04
CA LYS A 29 -3.29 7.48 0.64
C LYS A 29 -3.26 7.48 2.18
N PRO A 30 -4.09 6.68 2.90
CA PRO A 30 -4.03 6.60 4.35
C PRO A 30 -2.75 5.95 4.91
N ILE A 31 -2.14 4.99 4.20
CA ILE A 31 -0.86 4.38 4.62
C ILE A 31 0.28 5.41 4.58
N ILE A 32 0.37 6.19 3.50
CA ILE A 32 1.37 7.25 3.40
C ILE A 32 1.16 8.29 4.50
N LEU A 33 -0.10 8.67 4.76
CA LEU A 33 -0.43 9.67 5.78
C LEU A 33 -0.01 9.24 7.19
N THR A 34 -0.20 7.95 7.52
CA THR A 34 0.25 7.39 8.81
C THR A 34 1.76 7.25 8.88
N GLY A 35 2.42 6.81 7.81
CA GLY A 35 3.88 6.73 7.73
C GLY A 35 4.54 8.09 7.94
N VAL A 36 4.04 9.14 7.27
CA VAL A 36 4.53 10.51 7.44
C VAL A 36 4.31 11.01 8.86
N ALA A 37 3.13 10.78 9.46
CA ALA A 37 2.86 11.19 10.84
C ALA A 37 3.85 10.54 11.83
N ALA A 38 4.15 9.25 11.66
CA ALA A 38 5.10 8.54 12.49
C ALA A 38 6.54 9.02 12.29
N MET A 39 6.96 9.31 11.04
CA MET A 39 8.27 9.87 10.75
C MET A 39 8.45 11.26 11.37
N THR A 40 7.41 12.12 11.32
CA THR A 40 7.44 13.44 11.98
C THR A 40 7.60 13.31 13.49
N GLY A 41 6.91 12.35 14.12
CA GLY A 41 7.09 12.07 15.55
C GLY A 41 8.50 11.57 15.89
N ALA A 42 9.06 10.70 15.05
CA ALA A 42 10.43 10.23 15.20
C ALA A 42 11.48 11.34 14.96
N PHE A 43 11.16 12.35 14.15
CA PHE A 43 12.02 13.49 13.92
C PHE A 43 12.25 14.32 15.19
N PHE A 44 11.23 14.48 16.04
CA PHE A 44 11.36 15.14 17.34
C PHE A 44 12.26 14.37 18.32
N ILE A 45 12.40 13.06 18.15
CA ILE A 45 13.25 12.21 19.01
C ILE A 45 14.74 12.36 18.63
N LEU A 46 15.05 12.87 17.43
CA LEU A 46 16.44 13.06 16.97
C LEU A 46 17.20 14.09 17.80
N ASP A 47 16.51 15.04 18.42
CA ASP A 47 17.10 16.08 19.27
C ASP A 47 17.73 15.50 20.56
N ASP A 48 17.31 14.31 20.99
CA ASP A 48 17.87 13.61 22.15
C ASP A 48 19.02 12.66 21.74
N PRO A 49 20.27 12.91 22.18
CA PRO A 49 21.44 12.09 21.80
C PRO A 49 21.33 10.61 22.22
N ILE A 50 20.53 10.31 23.25
CA ILE A 50 20.27 8.96 23.74
C ILE A 50 19.42 8.15 22.76
N PHE A 51 18.43 8.78 22.11
CA PHE A 51 17.46 8.12 21.24
C PHE A 51 17.70 8.37 19.75
N ASN A 52 18.73 9.14 19.40
CA ASN A 52 19.07 9.48 18.03
C ASN A 52 19.23 8.22 17.13
N GLY A 53 19.92 7.18 17.61
CA GLY A 53 20.05 5.92 16.88
C GLY A 53 18.74 5.14 16.70
N LEU A 54 17.84 5.21 17.69
CA LEU A 54 16.50 4.61 17.62
C LEU A 54 15.64 5.34 16.58
N ALA A 55 15.65 6.66 16.61
CA ALA A 55 14.87 7.51 15.71
C ALA A 55 15.26 7.29 14.24
N ILE A 56 16.57 7.25 13.94
CA ILE A 56 17.06 6.96 12.58
C ILE A 56 16.59 5.58 12.11
N SER A 57 16.73 4.55 12.96
CA SER A 57 16.31 3.18 12.64
C SER A 57 14.81 3.09 12.37
N LEU A 58 14.00 3.81 13.17
CA LEU A 58 12.55 3.83 13.05
C LEU A 58 12.11 4.54 11.77
N ILE A 59 12.64 5.73 11.48
CA ILE A 59 12.32 6.49 10.26
C ILE A 59 12.65 5.65 9.04
N PHE A 60 13.84 5.07 8.99
CA PHE A 60 14.28 4.27 7.85
C PHE A 60 13.45 2.98 7.72
N GLY A 61 13.16 2.31 8.83
CA GLY A 61 12.32 1.11 8.85
C GLY A 61 10.89 1.38 8.37
N ILE A 62 10.26 2.46 8.81
CA ILE A 62 8.93 2.87 8.36
C ILE A 62 8.97 3.22 6.87
N LEU A 63 9.98 3.95 6.42
CA LEU A 63 10.13 4.36 5.03
C LEU A 63 10.26 3.15 4.11
N VAL A 64 11.16 2.22 4.43
CA VAL A 64 11.34 0.98 3.66
C VAL A 64 10.08 0.12 3.70
N SER A 65 9.49 -0.11 4.88
CA SER A 65 8.27 -0.92 5.02
C SER A 65 7.09 -0.34 4.24
N THR A 66 6.94 0.99 4.25
CA THR A 66 5.90 1.71 3.50
C THR A 66 6.10 1.56 2.00
N LEU A 67 7.33 1.77 1.51
CA LEU A 67 7.69 1.56 0.10
C LEU A 67 7.45 0.12 -0.35
N MET A 68 7.92 -0.85 0.46
CA MET A 68 7.70 -2.27 0.21
C MET A 68 6.21 -2.56 0.11
N THR A 69 5.39 -2.08 1.04
CA THR A 69 3.94 -2.28 1.05
C THR A 69 3.27 -1.65 -0.16
N LEU A 70 3.65 -0.42 -0.52
CA LEU A 70 3.06 0.32 -1.64
C LEU A 70 3.34 -0.34 -3.00
N ILE A 71 4.48 -1.04 -3.14
CA ILE A 71 4.87 -1.74 -4.37
C ILE A 71 4.38 -3.19 -4.35
N LEU A 72 4.54 -3.89 -3.24
CA LEU A 72 4.24 -5.32 -3.09
C LEU A 72 2.74 -5.59 -3.22
N ILE A 73 1.86 -4.76 -2.64
CA ILE A 73 0.42 -4.96 -2.73
C ILE A 73 -0.12 -4.87 -4.17
N PRO A 74 0.16 -3.81 -4.96
CA PRO A 74 -0.31 -3.76 -6.35
C PRO A 74 0.33 -4.85 -7.21
N LEU A 75 1.61 -5.19 -6.99
CA LEU A 75 2.29 -6.27 -7.70
C LEU A 75 1.63 -7.64 -7.42
N LEU A 76 1.40 -7.97 -6.15
CA LEU A 76 0.72 -9.21 -5.75
C LEU A 76 -0.70 -9.27 -6.31
N PHE A 77 -1.43 -8.15 -6.27
CA PHE A 77 -2.78 -8.10 -6.83
C PHE A 77 -2.77 -8.32 -8.34
N PHE A 78 -1.84 -7.67 -9.06
CA PHE A 78 -1.67 -7.85 -10.49
C PHE A 78 -1.38 -9.32 -10.84
N VAL A 79 -0.45 -9.96 -10.14
CA VAL A 79 -0.11 -11.38 -10.36
C VAL A 79 -1.27 -12.32 -10.04
N LEU A 80 -1.94 -12.15 -8.90
CA LEU A 80 -3.07 -13.00 -8.50
C LEU A 80 -4.23 -12.90 -9.49
N LYS A 81 -4.46 -11.70 -10.03
CA LYS A 81 -5.55 -11.45 -10.97
C LYS A 81 -5.21 -11.86 -12.40
N SER A 82 -3.98 -11.64 -12.83
CA SER A 82 -3.44 -12.15 -14.10
C SER A 82 -3.54 -13.68 -14.16
N ARG A 83 -3.25 -14.38 -13.05
CA ARG A 83 -3.48 -15.84 -12.93
C ARG A 83 -4.95 -16.24 -13.01
N LYS A 84 -5.87 -15.47 -12.41
CA LYS A 84 -7.31 -15.74 -12.47
C LYS A 84 -7.90 -15.58 -13.88
N LEU A 85 -7.46 -14.57 -14.63
CA LEU A 85 -7.84 -14.36 -16.04
C LEU A 85 -7.35 -15.50 -16.93
N SER A 86 -6.13 -15.99 -16.71
CA SER A 86 -5.58 -17.11 -17.48
C SER A 86 -6.27 -18.46 -17.20
N GLN A 87 -6.99 -18.59 -16.08
CA GLN A 87 -7.69 -19.82 -15.69
C GLN A 87 -9.14 -19.87 -16.18
N SER A 88 -9.70 -18.76 -16.69
CA SER A 88 -11.03 -18.72 -17.33
C SER A 88 -10.98 -18.91 -18.84
N ALA A 89 -9.79 -19.08 -19.42
CA ALA A 89 -9.56 -19.31 -20.84
C ALA A 89 -9.17 -20.78 -21.14
N THR A 90 -9.38 -21.70 -20.19
CA THR A 90 -9.26 -23.15 -20.35
C THR A 90 -10.49 -23.80 -19.76
#